data_AF-A0A2T4G1Y5-F1
#
_entry.id   AF-A0A2T4G1Y5-F1
#
_cell.length_a   1.000
_cell.length_b   1.000
_cell.length_c   1.000
_cell.angle_alpha   90.00
_cell.angle_beta   90.00
_cell.angle_gamma   90.00
#
_symmetry.space_group_name_H-M   'P 1'
#
loop_
_entity.id
_entity.type
_entity.pdbx_description
1 polymer ?
#
loop_
_entity_poly.entity_id
_entity_poly.type
_entity_poly.pdbx_seq_one_letter_code
_entity_poly.pdbx_strand_id
1 'polypeptide(L)'
;MSREDLLLKMYDQMFNDINRHILVVWQSVGVLIGAFAVFALVEKNVVSLDFAVCIVLLLSLWLMAHLFDAAYWYNRNLVIIANIERQFLLVQDLKDIHYYFGSHRPTNKMIYHLRIQMALGLVLAMLVLGYHFVDRVVPGFSLPISDFSVARSLPYILAFVSSGYLFWLKRLNIKKYEEFLRESPGKTINTTGTQYGVGHGH
;
A
#
# COMPACT_ATOMS: atom_id res chain seq x y z
N MET A 1 -17.96 19.01 -27.23
CA MET A 1 -16.71 18.49 -26.66
C MET A 1 -16.24 17.37 -27.56
N SER A 2 -15.06 17.51 -28.15
CA SER A 2 -14.50 16.48 -29.03
C SER A 2 -14.04 15.26 -28.21
N ARG A 3 -13.82 14.12 -28.87
CA ARG A 3 -13.22 12.94 -28.21
C ARG A 3 -11.82 13.26 -27.67
N GLU A 4 -11.07 14.06 -28.42
CA GLU A 4 -9.73 14.52 -28.02
C GLU A 4 -9.78 15.36 -26.76
N ASP A 5 -10.68 16.34 -26.68
CA ASP A 5 -10.88 17.17 -25.48
C ASP A 5 -11.21 16.31 -24.26
N LEU A 6 -12.06 15.29 -24.43
CA LEU A 6 -12.43 14.38 -23.36
C LEU A 6 -11.23 13.56 -22.88
N LEU A 7 -10.41 13.03 -23.80
CA LEU A 7 -9.25 12.23 -23.48
C LEU A 7 -8.16 13.05 -22.78
N LEU A 8 -7.93 14.31 -23.21
CA LEU A 8 -6.99 15.21 -22.53
C LEU A 8 -7.47 15.56 -21.11
N LYS A 9 -8.77 15.84 -20.92
CA LYS A 9 -9.33 16.04 -19.57
C LYS A 9 -9.21 14.81 -18.69
N MET A 10 -9.41 13.61 -19.26
CA MET A 10 -9.22 12.36 -18.53
C MET A 10 -7.74 12.16 -18.16
N TYR A 11 -6.82 12.47 -19.08
CA TYR A 11 -5.38 12.42 -18.84
C TYR A 11 -4.98 13.31 -17.65
N ASP A 12 -5.41 14.58 -17.66
CA ASP A 12 -5.18 15.52 -16.55
C ASP A 12 -5.74 15.00 -15.23
N GLN A 13 -6.97 14.46 -15.26
CA GLN A 13 -7.59 13.91 -14.05
C GLN A 13 -6.84 12.69 -13.51
N MET A 14 -6.30 11.81 -14.37
CA MET A 14 -5.52 10.66 -13.93
C MET A 14 -4.22 11.07 -13.24
N PHE A 15 -3.53 12.10 -13.75
CA PHE A 15 -2.34 12.67 -13.08
C PHE A 15 -2.70 13.34 -11.76
N ASN A 16 -3.81 14.09 -11.72
CA ASN A 16 -4.30 14.69 -10.48
C ASN A 16 -4.64 13.64 -9.41
N ASP A 17 -5.28 12.54 -9.81
CA ASP A 17 -5.58 11.43 -8.92
C ASP A 17 -4.31 10.74 -8.40
N ILE A 18 -3.29 10.56 -9.25
CA ILE A 18 -1.97 10.04 -8.84
C ILE A 18 -1.34 10.98 -7.82
N ASN A 19 -1.29 12.28 -8.10
CA ASN A 19 -0.71 13.28 -7.19
C ASN A 19 -1.40 13.27 -5.83
N ARG A 20 -2.75 13.21 -5.82
CA ARG A 20 -3.53 13.14 -4.59
C ARG A 20 -3.21 11.88 -3.78
N HIS A 21 -3.04 10.73 -4.40
CA HIS A 21 -2.72 9.48 -3.71
C HIS A 21 -1.27 9.43 -3.20
N ILE A 22 -0.33 10.13 -3.86
CA ILE A 22 1.04 10.25 -3.36
C ILE A 22 1.10 11.14 -2.11
N LEU A 23 0.27 12.19 -2.01
CA LEU A 23 0.20 13.06 -0.83
C LEU A 23 -0.31 12.35 0.44
N VAL A 24 -0.84 11.15 0.30
CA VAL A 24 -1.31 10.31 1.42
C VAL A 24 -0.15 9.85 2.34
N VAL A 25 1.11 10.15 1.99
CA VAL A 25 2.31 9.96 2.85
C VAL A 25 2.11 10.44 4.29
N TRP A 26 1.36 11.53 4.51
CA TRP A 26 1.06 12.05 5.84
C TRP A 26 0.33 11.08 6.77
N GLN A 27 -0.36 10.06 6.23
CA GLN A 27 -0.99 9.03 7.04
C GLN A 27 0.00 8.27 7.93
N SER A 28 1.22 8.06 7.45
CA SER A 28 2.27 7.39 8.22
C SER A 28 2.71 8.18 9.46
N VAL A 29 2.74 9.51 9.36
CA VAL A 29 2.99 10.41 10.50
C VAL A 29 1.86 10.32 11.52
N GLY A 30 0.60 10.24 11.05
CA GLY A 30 -0.56 10.03 11.90
C GLY A 30 -0.47 8.74 12.72
N VAL A 31 0.00 7.64 12.12
CA VAL A 31 0.22 6.37 12.84
C VAL A 31 1.28 6.52 13.93
N LEU A 32 2.40 7.20 13.64
CA LEU A 32 3.45 7.45 14.64
C LEU A 32 2.93 8.29 15.82
N ILE A 33 2.27 9.41 15.53
CA ILE A 33 1.67 10.28 16.55
C ILE A 33 0.64 9.49 17.38
N GLY A 34 -0.21 8.70 16.70
CA GLY A 34 -1.19 7.84 17.36
C GLY A 34 -0.54 6.83 18.30
N ALA A 35 0.57 6.20 17.88
CA ALA A 35 1.31 5.28 18.73
C ALA A 35 1.86 5.97 19.98
N PHE A 36 2.55 7.11 19.84
CA PHE A 36 3.04 7.87 20.99
C PHE A 36 1.92 8.30 21.94
N ALA A 37 0.81 8.81 21.41
CA ALA A 37 -0.34 9.24 22.20
C ALA A 37 -0.94 8.09 23.02
N VAL A 38 -1.09 6.91 22.39
CA VAL A 38 -1.64 5.72 23.04
C VAL A 38 -0.71 5.21 24.15
N PHE A 39 0.60 5.17 23.93
CA PHE A 39 1.55 4.76 24.97
C PHE A 39 1.64 5.76 26.13
N ALA A 40 1.48 7.05 25.90
CA ALA A 40 1.38 8.04 26.98
C ALA A 40 0.15 7.82 27.88
N LEU A 41 -0.92 7.22 27.36
CA LEU A 41 -2.09 6.83 28.16
C LEU A 41 -1.85 5.56 28.97
N VAL A 42 -0.95 4.68 28.53
CA VAL A 42 -0.52 3.49 29.29
C VAL A 42 0.24 3.90 30.54
N GLU A 43 1.18 4.84 30.42
CA GLU A 43 1.96 5.37 31.55
C GLU A 43 1.06 5.97 32.64
N LYS A 44 -0.02 6.63 32.21
CA LYS A 44 -1.03 7.21 33.10
C LYS A 44 -2.06 6.20 33.64
N ASN A 45 -1.89 4.91 33.34
CA ASN A 45 -2.82 3.82 33.70
C ASN A 45 -4.27 4.06 33.21
N VAL A 46 -4.45 4.86 32.16
CA VAL A 46 -5.77 5.14 31.56
C VAL A 46 -6.18 4.00 30.63
N VAL A 47 -5.21 3.42 29.92
CA VAL A 47 -5.43 2.32 28.97
C VAL A 47 -4.45 1.20 29.32
N SER A 48 -4.91 -0.06 29.30
CA SER A 48 -4.00 -1.19 29.51
C SER A 48 -3.04 -1.35 28.34
N LEU A 49 -1.84 -1.87 28.62
CA LEU A 49 -0.85 -2.14 27.58
C LEU A 49 -1.39 -3.07 26.48
N ASP A 50 -2.18 -4.08 26.87
CA ASP A 50 -2.77 -5.05 25.94
C ASP A 50 -3.67 -4.33 24.89
N PHE A 51 -4.51 -3.39 25.33
CA PHE A 51 -5.36 -2.59 24.42
C PHE A 51 -4.57 -1.56 23.62
N ALA A 52 -3.58 -0.92 24.23
CA ALA A 52 -2.71 0.04 23.57
C ALA A 52 -2.01 -0.57 22.35
N VAL A 53 -1.43 -1.75 22.52
CA VAL A 53 -0.76 -2.48 21.43
C VAL A 53 -1.74 -2.84 20.33
N CYS A 54 -2.96 -3.30 20.67
CA CYS A 54 -4.02 -3.55 19.69
C CYS A 54 -4.36 -2.30 18.85
N ILE A 55 -4.48 -1.13 19.48
CA ILE A 55 -4.77 0.12 18.76
C ILE A 55 -3.64 0.46 17.79
N VAL A 56 -2.38 0.37 18.21
CA VAL A 56 -1.24 0.66 17.32
C VAL A 56 -1.16 -0.34 16.17
N LEU A 57 -1.46 -1.62 16.41
CA LEU A 57 -1.56 -2.63 15.37
C LEU A 57 -2.68 -2.33 14.37
N LEU A 58 -3.86 -1.90 14.83
CA LEU A 58 -4.95 -1.48 13.96
C LEU A 58 -4.57 -0.28 13.10
N LEU A 59 -3.88 0.72 13.66
CA LEU A 59 -3.39 1.87 12.91
C LEU A 59 -2.35 1.47 11.86
N SER A 60 -1.46 0.54 12.22
CA SER A 60 -0.45 0.00 11.29
C SER A 60 -1.11 -0.82 10.17
N LEU A 61 -2.09 -1.65 10.50
CA LEU A 61 -2.93 -2.38 9.54
C LEU A 61 -3.63 -1.43 8.57
N TRP A 62 -4.29 -0.40 9.11
CA TRP A 62 -5.02 0.60 8.34
C TRP A 62 -4.10 1.30 7.33
N LEU A 63 -2.92 1.73 7.77
CA LEU A 63 -1.89 2.27 6.88
C LEU A 63 -1.52 1.27 5.78
N MET A 64 -1.17 0.03 6.13
CA MET A 64 -0.77 -0.99 5.15
C MET A 64 -1.87 -1.30 4.13
N ALA A 65 -3.13 -1.32 4.55
CA ALA A 65 -4.28 -1.51 3.67
C ALA A 65 -4.41 -0.35 2.67
N HIS A 66 -4.29 0.90 3.13
CA HIS A 66 -4.29 2.08 2.27
C HIS A 66 -3.11 2.07 1.28
N LEU A 67 -1.93 1.59 1.67
CA LEU A 67 -0.79 1.47 0.77
C LEU A 67 -1.05 0.46 -0.36
N PHE A 68 -1.70 -0.69 -0.06
CA PHE A 68 -2.07 -1.66 -1.09
C PHE A 68 -3.11 -1.11 -2.06
N ASP A 69 -4.08 -0.36 -1.56
CA ASP A 69 -5.08 0.31 -2.40
C ASP A 69 -4.41 1.39 -3.27
N ALA A 70 -3.63 2.29 -2.67
CA ALA A 70 -2.89 3.33 -3.40
C ALA A 70 -1.97 2.76 -4.49
N ALA A 71 -1.29 1.63 -4.24
CA ALA A 71 -0.46 0.97 -5.24
C ALA A 71 -1.29 0.49 -6.45
N TYR A 72 -2.46 -0.08 -6.20
CA TYR A 72 -3.39 -0.48 -7.27
C TYR A 72 -3.89 0.73 -8.06
N TRP A 73 -4.38 1.78 -7.38
CA TRP A 73 -4.86 3.00 -8.03
C TRP A 73 -3.79 3.65 -8.90
N TYR A 74 -2.57 3.74 -8.38
CA TYR A 74 -1.43 4.27 -9.12
C TYR A 74 -1.17 3.48 -10.40
N ASN A 75 -1.03 2.15 -10.33
CA ASN A 75 -0.73 1.33 -11.50
C ASN A 75 -1.89 1.33 -12.51
N ARG A 76 -3.15 1.30 -12.05
CA ARG A 76 -4.33 1.39 -12.93
C ARG A 76 -4.37 2.73 -13.68
N ASN A 77 -4.13 3.84 -12.99
CA ASN A 77 -4.13 5.16 -13.62
C ASN A 77 -3.00 5.31 -14.64
N LEU A 78 -1.81 4.74 -14.39
CA LEU A 78 -0.73 4.68 -15.39
C LEU A 78 -1.13 3.91 -16.65
N VAL A 79 -1.87 2.81 -16.52
CA VAL A 79 -2.37 2.05 -17.68
C VAL A 79 -3.36 2.89 -18.49
N ILE A 80 -4.26 3.63 -17.82
CA ILE A 80 -5.20 4.55 -18.49
C ILE A 80 -4.44 5.66 -19.22
N ILE A 81 -3.48 6.29 -18.55
CA ILE A 81 -2.60 7.32 -19.13
C ILE A 81 -1.91 6.78 -20.38
N ALA A 82 -1.25 5.62 -20.28
CA ALA A 82 -0.60 4.99 -21.44
C ALA A 82 -1.60 4.68 -22.56
N ASN A 83 -2.81 4.24 -22.25
CA ASN A 83 -3.85 3.98 -23.27
C ASN A 83 -4.31 5.26 -23.98
N ILE A 84 -4.36 6.39 -23.27
CA ILE A 84 -4.65 7.71 -23.82
C ILE A 84 -3.47 8.19 -24.67
N GLU A 85 -2.25 8.11 -24.16
CA GLU A 85 -1.01 8.49 -24.88
C GLU A 85 -0.91 7.75 -26.22
N ARG A 86 -1.21 6.45 -26.26
CA ARG A 86 -1.24 5.66 -27.50
C ARG A 86 -2.29 6.12 -28.54
N GLN A 87 -3.20 7.02 -28.19
CA GLN A 87 -4.11 7.65 -29.17
C GLN A 87 -3.46 8.81 -29.90
N PHE A 88 -2.43 9.43 -29.31
CA PHE A 88 -1.83 10.69 -29.76
C PHE A 88 -0.37 10.53 -30.18
N LEU A 89 0.40 9.76 -29.41
CA LEU A 89 1.83 9.55 -29.62
C LEU A 89 2.11 8.56 -30.75
N LEU A 90 3.21 8.82 -31.44
CA LEU A 90 3.72 8.05 -32.56
C LEU A 90 4.86 7.11 -32.09
N VAL A 91 5.24 6.15 -32.92
CA VAL A 91 6.25 5.14 -32.54
C VAL A 91 7.61 5.78 -32.22
N GLN A 92 8.00 6.83 -32.94
CA GLN A 92 9.24 7.56 -32.68
C GLN A 92 9.26 8.24 -31.30
N ASP A 93 8.10 8.60 -30.75
CA ASP A 93 7.98 9.24 -29.44
C ASP A 93 8.40 8.31 -28.29
N LEU A 94 8.53 7.00 -28.55
CA LEU A 94 9.16 6.07 -27.61
C LEU A 94 10.60 6.50 -27.25
N LYS A 95 11.30 7.14 -28.18
CA LYS A 95 12.65 7.69 -27.99
C LYS A 95 12.61 9.19 -27.78
N ASP A 96 11.78 9.91 -28.54
CA ASP A 96 11.79 11.38 -28.55
C ASP A 96 11.17 11.98 -27.28
N ILE A 97 10.24 11.26 -26.63
CA ILE A 97 9.56 11.71 -25.41
C ILE A 97 9.81 10.74 -24.25
N HIS A 98 9.20 9.54 -24.28
CA HIS A 98 9.45 8.48 -23.31
C HIS A 98 8.92 7.12 -23.78
N TYR A 99 9.58 6.04 -23.36
CA TYR A 99 9.22 4.68 -23.79
C TYR A 99 8.06 4.05 -23.01
N TYR A 100 7.59 4.68 -21.92
CA TYR A 100 6.60 4.10 -21.00
C TYR A 100 5.23 3.82 -21.63
N PHE A 101 4.78 4.57 -22.63
CA PHE A 101 3.50 4.29 -23.28
C PHE A 101 3.55 3.04 -24.17
N GLY A 102 4.74 2.59 -24.60
CA GLY A 102 4.87 1.46 -25.52
C GLY A 102 4.41 0.11 -24.94
N SER A 103 4.48 -0.06 -23.62
CA SER A 103 4.04 -1.26 -22.92
C SER A 103 3.37 -0.88 -21.61
N HIS A 104 2.47 -1.71 -21.09
CA HIS A 104 2.01 -1.53 -19.71
C HIS A 104 3.01 -2.16 -18.75
N ARG A 105 3.04 -1.65 -17.51
CA ARG A 105 3.77 -2.33 -16.44
C ARG A 105 3.18 -3.74 -16.28
N PRO A 106 4.02 -4.78 -16.15
CA PRO A 106 3.54 -6.16 -16.17
C PRO A 106 2.79 -6.56 -14.90
N THR A 107 3.05 -5.88 -13.78
CA THR A 107 2.55 -6.26 -12.45
C THR A 107 2.09 -5.05 -11.65
N ASN A 108 1.18 -5.29 -10.70
CA ASN A 108 0.76 -4.29 -9.72
C ASN A 108 1.85 -4.05 -8.66
N LYS A 109 2.97 -3.46 -9.10
CA LYS A 109 4.16 -3.23 -8.28
C LYS A 109 4.02 -1.92 -7.52
N MET A 110 4.15 -2.00 -6.20
CA MET A 110 4.17 -0.83 -5.32
C MET A 110 5.41 0.02 -5.58
N ILE A 111 5.22 1.33 -5.76
CA ILE A 111 6.30 2.29 -5.95
C ILE A 111 7.11 2.51 -4.67
N TYR A 112 8.35 2.98 -4.82
CA TYR A 112 9.33 3.00 -3.73
C TYR A 112 8.88 3.77 -2.48
N HIS A 113 8.27 4.95 -2.62
CA HIS A 113 7.83 5.71 -1.45
C HIS A 113 6.72 4.99 -0.65
N LEU A 114 5.81 4.27 -1.32
CA LEU A 114 4.80 3.43 -0.65
C LEU A 114 5.46 2.23 0.03
N ARG A 115 6.53 1.66 -0.56
CA ARG A 115 7.32 0.58 0.07
C ARG A 115 8.02 1.04 1.34
N ILE A 116 8.54 2.27 1.36
CA ILE A 116 9.15 2.87 2.56
C ILE A 116 8.10 3.00 3.68
N GLN A 117 6.90 3.47 3.37
CA GLN A 117 5.80 3.55 4.35
C GLN A 117 5.32 2.17 4.83
N MET A 118 5.29 1.18 3.93
CA MET A 118 4.98 -0.21 4.29
C MET A 118 6.02 -0.76 5.27
N ALA A 119 7.30 -0.49 5.03
CA ALA A 119 8.38 -0.88 5.93
C ALA A 119 8.25 -0.20 7.30
N LEU A 120 7.92 1.10 7.33
CA LEU A 120 7.68 1.83 8.58
C LEU A 120 6.53 1.22 9.39
N GLY A 121 5.38 0.98 8.77
CA GLY A 121 4.24 0.35 9.43
C GLY A 121 4.55 -1.05 9.95
N LEU A 122 5.28 -1.85 9.18
CA LEU A 122 5.72 -3.18 9.58
C LEU A 122 6.69 -3.15 10.76
N VAL A 123 7.70 -2.27 10.71
CA VAL A 123 8.68 -2.10 11.80
C VAL A 123 7.99 -1.66 13.08
N LEU A 124 7.06 -0.71 13.00
CA LEU A 124 6.29 -0.25 14.16
C LEU A 124 5.47 -1.40 14.76
N ALA A 125 4.74 -2.15 13.93
CA ALA A 125 3.96 -3.31 14.37
C ALA A 125 4.85 -4.38 15.06
N MET A 126 6.02 -4.69 14.48
CA MET A 126 6.98 -5.63 15.07
C MET A 126 7.53 -5.12 16.41
N LEU A 127 7.86 -3.82 16.50
CA LEU A 127 8.38 -3.22 17.72
C LEU A 127 7.37 -3.30 18.86
N VAL A 128 6.11 -2.92 18.62
CA VAL A 128 5.08 -2.97 19.68
C VAL A 128 4.71 -4.38 20.09
N LEU A 129 4.69 -5.34 19.14
CA LEU A 129 4.50 -6.76 19.45
C LEU A 129 5.67 -7.32 20.25
N GLY A 130 6.91 -6.98 19.88
CA GLY A 130 8.11 -7.39 20.59
C GLY A 130 8.13 -6.85 22.03
N TYR A 131 7.83 -5.56 22.19
CA TYR A 131 7.71 -4.93 23.50
C TYR A 131 6.63 -5.62 24.35
N HIS A 132 5.44 -5.81 23.80
CA HIS A 132 4.34 -6.51 24.47
C HIS A 132 4.71 -7.95 24.84
N PHE A 133 5.43 -8.67 23.98
CA PHE A 133 5.87 -10.03 24.25
C PHE A 133 6.82 -10.11 25.44
N VAL A 134 7.83 -9.25 25.46
CA VAL A 134 8.80 -9.20 26.56
C VAL A 134 8.14 -8.79 27.88
N ASP A 135 7.24 -7.81 27.86
CA ASP A 135 6.61 -7.30 29.09
C ASP A 135 5.50 -8.22 29.63
N ARG A 136 4.67 -8.79 28.75
CA ARG A 136 3.43 -9.49 29.15
C ARG A 136 3.49 -11.01 29.02
N VAL A 137 4.23 -11.53 28.04
CA VAL A 137 4.24 -12.96 27.72
C VAL A 137 5.39 -13.68 28.39
N VAL A 138 6.61 -13.13 28.34
CA VAL A 138 7.80 -13.76 28.94
C VAL A 138 7.63 -14.00 30.45
N PRO A 139 7.18 -13.02 31.27
CA PRO A 139 6.92 -13.26 32.69
C PRO A 139 5.74 -14.22 32.92
N GLY A 140 4.84 -14.35 31.94
CA GLY A 140 3.70 -15.26 32.01
C GLY A 140 4.09 -16.73 32.03
N PHE A 141 5.26 -17.10 31.49
CA PHE A 141 5.73 -18.50 31.50
C PHE A 141 6.09 -19.02 32.88
N SER A 142 6.39 -18.14 33.83
CA SER A 142 6.65 -18.51 35.23
C SER A 142 5.39 -18.54 36.10
N LEU A 143 4.23 -18.14 35.59
CA LEU A 143 2.99 -18.08 36.35
C LEU A 143 2.18 -19.38 36.24
N PRO A 144 1.37 -19.73 37.27
CA PRO A 144 0.42 -20.84 37.18
C PRO A 144 -0.60 -20.64 36.06
N ILE A 145 -1.12 -21.74 35.50
CA ILE A 145 -2.14 -21.71 34.42
C ILE A 145 -3.42 -20.96 34.85
N SER A 146 -3.71 -20.91 36.15
CA SER A 146 -4.85 -20.15 36.69
C SER A 146 -4.78 -18.64 36.41
N ASP A 147 -3.59 -18.11 36.13
CA ASP A 147 -3.37 -16.68 35.85
C ASP A 147 -3.45 -16.36 34.34
N PHE A 148 -3.99 -17.29 33.54
CA PHE A 148 -4.17 -17.06 32.12
C PHE A 148 -5.18 -15.92 31.86
N SER A 149 -4.71 -14.91 31.14
CA SER A 149 -5.54 -13.77 30.74
C SER A 149 -5.69 -13.74 29.22
N VAL A 150 -6.93 -13.91 28.75
CA VAL A 150 -7.29 -13.82 27.31
C VAL A 150 -6.84 -12.48 26.72
N ALA A 151 -6.85 -11.40 27.50
CA ALA A 151 -6.44 -10.06 27.04
C ALA A 151 -5.01 -10.05 26.50
N ARG A 152 -4.09 -10.82 27.10
CA ARG A 152 -2.69 -10.94 26.64
C ARG A 152 -2.56 -11.59 25.26
N SER A 153 -3.56 -12.36 24.83
CA SER A 153 -3.56 -13.00 23.51
C SER A 153 -4.08 -12.08 22.39
N LEU A 154 -4.82 -11.01 22.75
CA LEU A 154 -5.50 -10.16 21.77
C LEU A 154 -4.56 -9.54 20.73
N PRO A 155 -3.39 -8.96 21.08
CA PRO A 155 -2.49 -8.40 20.07
C PRO A 155 -2.03 -9.41 19.02
N TYR A 156 -1.81 -10.67 19.41
CA TYR A 156 -1.33 -11.72 18.51
C TYR A 156 -2.43 -12.28 17.64
N ILE A 157 -3.63 -12.49 18.21
CA ILE A 157 -4.82 -12.86 17.43
C ILE A 157 -5.10 -11.78 16.38
N LEU A 158 -5.07 -10.51 16.81
CA LEU A 158 -5.24 -9.38 15.92
C LEU A 158 -4.17 -9.34 14.83
N ALA A 159 -2.88 -9.48 15.18
CA ALA A 159 -1.79 -9.51 14.20
C ALA A 159 -1.96 -10.64 13.17
N PHE A 160 -2.38 -11.82 13.61
CA PHE A 160 -2.65 -12.97 12.75
C PHE A 160 -3.81 -12.69 11.78
N VAL A 161 -4.96 -12.26 12.29
CA VAL A 161 -6.15 -11.93 11.48
C VAL A 161 -5.85 -10.80 10.50
N SER A 162 -5.14 -9.76 10.98
CA SER A 162 -4.73 -8.59 10.18
C SER A 162 -3.80 -8.99 9.03
N SER A 163 -2.85 -9.88 9.29
CA SER A 163 -1.94 -10.40 8.26
C SER A 163 -2.71 -11.20 7.20
N GLY A 164 -3.68 -12.02 7.62
CA GLY A 164 -4.59 -12.73 6.71
C GLY A 164 -5.40 -11.78 5.84
N TYR A 165 -5.96 -10.72 6.43
CA TYR A 165 -6.70 -9.68 5.71
C TYR A 165 -5.82 -8.94 4.69
N LEU A 166 -4.62 -8.49 5.08
CA LEU A 166 -3.68 -7.80 4.18
C LEU A 166 -3.26 -8.68 3.01
N PHE A 167 -3.04 -9.96 3.27
CA PHE A 167 -2.71 -10.93 2.23
C PHE A 167 -3.85 -11.12 1.24
N TRP A 168 -5.08 -11.25 1.73
CA TRP A 168 -6.28 -11.30 0.90
C TRP A 168 -6.44 -10.02 0.06
N LEU A 169 -6.30 -8.84 0.68
CA LEU A 169 -6.41 -7.55 0.01
C LEU A 169 -5.35 -7.39 -1.09
N LYS A 170 -4.09 -7.76 -0.81
CA LYS A 170 -3.01 -7.76 -1.82
C LYS A 170 -3.37 -8.63 -3.01
N ARG A 171 -3.86 -9.86 -2.77
CA ARG A 171 -4.27 -10.77 -3.85
C ARG A 171 -5.45 -10.20 -4.65
N LEU A 172 -6.44 -9.61 -3.99
CA LEU A 172 -7.58 -8.97 -4.64
C LEU A 172 -7.13 -7.84 -5.56
N ASN A 173 -6.21 -6.98 -5.11
CA ASN A 173 -5.70 -5.86 -5.89
C ASN A 173 -4.82 -6.29 -7.07
N ILE A 174 -4.11 -7.42 -6.97
CA ILE A 174 -3.42 -8.02 -8.10
C ILE A 174 -4.43 -8.51 -9.14
N LYS A 175 -5.46 -9.26 -8.72
CA LYS A 175 -6.51 -9.75 -9.63
C LYS A 175 -7.24 -8.61 -10.35
N LYS A 176 -7.60 -7.55 -9.64
CA LYS A 176 -8.22 -6.35 -10.24
C LYS A 176 -7.33 -5.71 -11.30
N TYR A 177 -6.02 -5.67 -11.07
CA TYR A 177 -5.06 -5.12 -12.02
C TYR A 177 -4.91 -6.01 -13.26
N GLU A 178 -4.80 -7.32 -13.08
CA GLU A 178 -4.75 -8.30 -14.17
C GLU A 178 -6.02 -8.28 -15.02
N GLU A 179 -7.19 -8.21 -14.37
CA GLU A 179 -8.48 -8.01 -15.02
C GLU A 179 -8.48 -6.72 -15.85
N PHE A 180 -8.04 -5.61 -15.26
CA PHE A 180 -7.99 -4.33 -15.97
C PHE A 180 -7.08 -4.37 -17.22
N LEU A 181 -5.90 -5.00 -17.12
CA LEU A 181 -5.00 -5.18 -18.26
C LEU A 181 -5.63 -6.05 -19.36
N ARG A 182 -6.38 -7.09 -18.98
CA ARG A 182 -7.05 -7.98 -19.92
C ARG A 182 -8.21 -7.30 -20.64
N GLU A 183 -9.06 -6.57 -19.91
CA GLU A 183 -10.25 -5.94 -20.47
C GLU A 183 -9.95 -4.59 -21.14
N SER A 184 -8.83 -3.95 -20.80
CA SER A 184 -8.43 -2.62 -21.34
C SER A 184 -6.97 -2.57 -21.79
N PRO A 185 -6.53 -3.43 -22.74
CA PRO A 185 -5.14 -3.52 -23.18
C PRO A 185 -4.68 -2.32 -24.02
N GLY A 186 -5.60 -1.49 -24.51
CA GLY A 186 -5.29 -0.34 -25.37
C GLY A 186 -4.83 -0.74 -26.78
N LYS A 187 -4.28 0.22 -27.53
CA LYS A 187 -3.67 -0.05 -28.85
C LYS A 187 -2.32 -0.75 -28.66
N THR A 188 -1.91 -1.57 -29.62
CA THR A 188 -0.56 -2.16 -29.66
C THR A 188 0.40 -1.19 -30.33
N ILE A 189 1.56 -0.95 -29.72
CA ILE A 189 2.65 -0.14 -30.28
C ILE A 189 3.80 -1.08 -30.65
N ASN A 190 4.47 -0.85 -31.78
CA ASN A 190 5.68 -1.60 -32.12
C ASN A 190 6.84 -1.14 -31.23
N THR A 191 7.26 -2.01 -30.31
CA THR A 191 8.31 -1.75 -29.32
C THR A 191 9.65 -2.39 -29.69
N THR A 192 9.82 -2.82 -30.95
CA THR A 192 11.08 -3.43 -31.43
C THR A 192 12.27 -2.51 -31.17
N GLY A 193 13.24 -2.99 -30.40
CA GLY A 193 14.44 -2.23 -30.03
C GLY A 193 14.32 -1.39 -28.76
N THR A 194 13.16 -1.38 -28.09
CA THR A 194 12.97 -0.76 -26.77
C THR A 194 13.20 -1.81 -25.68
N GLN A 195 14.10 -1.54 -24.75
CA GLN A 195 14.35 -2.40 -23.59
C GLN A 195 13.69 -1.79 -22.34
N TYR A 196 12.75 -2.53 -21.75
CA TYR A 196 12.07 -2.10 -20.53
C TYR A 196 12.87 -2.55 -19.29
N GLY A 197 13.41 -1.57 -18.57
CA GLY A 197 14.18 -1.81 -17.35
C GLY A 197 13.37 -1.75 -16.05
N VAL A 198 14.08 -1.67 -14.93
CA VAL A 198 13.53 -1.60 -13.57
C VAL A 198 12.54 -0.43 -13.39
N GLY A 199 12.77 0.69 -14.08
CA GLY A 199 11.86 1.85 -14.08
C GLY A 199 10.44 1.50 -14.56
N HIS A 200 10.33 0.59 -15.53
CA HIS A 200 9.05 0.13 -16.08
C HIS A 200 8.34 -0.90 -15.19
N GLY A 201 8.98 -1.36 -14.11
CA GLY A 201 8.37 -2.28 -13.15
C GLY A 201 8.61 -3.77 -13.46
N HIS A 202 9.49 -4.08 -14.41
CA HIS A 202 10.10 -5.41 -14.53
C HIS A 202 11.04 -5.70 -13.34
#